data_AF-J2H3Y7-F1
#
_entry.id   AF-J2H3Y7-F1
#
_cell.length_a   1.000
_cell.length_b   1.000
_cell.length_c   1.000
_cell.angle_alpha   90.00
_cell.angle_beta   90.00
_cell.angle_gamma   90.00
#
_symmetry.space_group_name_H-M   'P 1'
#
loop_
_entity.id
_entity.type
_entity.pdbx_description
1 polymer ?
#
loop_
_entity_poly.entity_id
_entity_poly.type
_entity_poly.pdbx_seq_one_letter_code
_entity_poly.pdbx_strand_id
1 'polypeptide(L)'
;MWVIWFGPVVVVFFLAGMTVAAVLLRLGKLRSPRSALAAASLPFGCAALPVLALAVLSLAASALAPDDRVLYAELMGPGPVPDRDRMLFEDFGQGRDREVLLRLDATPAERGRLMALPGLAPATMTPAAFAKRGARRGLGSWWMSPSPAATTPATARSSFTDCLSPAIYAADGYNGWHELRIAFCADDRTGRAAVFVAARRR
;
A
#
# COMPACT_ATOMS: atom_id res chain seq x y z
N MET A 1 -12.99 -3.88 8.17
CA MET A 1 -14.14 -3.91 9.12
C MET A 1 -13.91 -4.79 10.36
N TRP A 2 -13.01 -5.78 10.35
CA TRP A 2 -12.73 -6.64 11.51
C TRP A 2 -12.00 -5.94 12.69
N VAL A 3 -11.17 -4.94 12.41
CA VAL A 3 -10.34 -4.26 13.43
C VAL A 3 -11.17 -3.46 14.45
N ILE A 4 -12.36 -2.97 14.08
CA ILE A 4 -13.22 -2.16 14.95
C ILE A 4 -13.79 -3.01 16.10
N TRP A 5 -13.95 -4.33 15.89
CA TRP A 5 -14.46 -5.26 16.90
C TRP A 5 -13.43 -5.65 17.95
N PHE A 6 -12.13 -5.37 17.74
CA PHE A 6 -11.10 -5.71 18.70
C PHE A 6 -11.15 -4.89 19.98
N GLY A 7 -11.56 -3.61 19.90
CA GLY A 7 -11.77 -2.77 21.08
C GLY A 7 -12.75 -3.41 22.07
N PRO A 8 -13.99 -3.73 21.63
CA PRO A 8 -14.97 -4.46 22.45
C PRO A 8 -14.45 -5.81 22.97
N VAL A 9 -13.72 -6.59 22.17
CA VAL A 9 -13.16 -7.89 22.59
C VAL A 9 -12.14 -7.73 23.72
N VAL A 10 -11.23 -6.76 23.63
CA VAL A 10 -10.25 -6.48 24.69
C VAL A 10 -10.96 -6.12 26.00
N VAL A 11 -12.02 -5.31 25.92
CA VAL A 11 -12.84 -4.94 27.09
C VAL A 11 -13.50 -6.18 27.73
N VAL A 12 -14.08 -7.08 26.93
CA VAL A 12 -14.70 -8.32 27.43
C VAL A 12 -13.66 -9.22 28.13
N PHE A 13 -12.48 -9.40 27.55
CA PHE A 13 -11.41 -10.19 28.17
C PHE A 13 -10.88 -9.55 29.47
N PHE A 14 -10.75 -8.23 29.50
CA PHE A 14 -10.38 -7.50 30.71
C PHE A 14 -11.41 -7.69 31.83
N LEU A 15 -12.71 -7.56 31.51
CA LEU A 15 -13.81 -7.80 32.45
C LEU A 15 -13.83 -9.25 32.94
N ALA A 16 -13.61 -10.23 32.06
CA ALA A 16 -13.49 -11.63 32.45
C ALA A 16 -12.33 -11.84 33.44
N GLY A 17 -11.15 -11.27 33.16
CA GLY A 17 -10.00 -11.31 34.06
C GLY A 17 -10.27 -10.66 35.42
N MET A 18 -10.96 -9.52 35.45
CA MET A 18 -11.41 -8.88 36.71
C MET A 18 -12.38 -9.78 37.48
N THR A 19 -13.31 -10.44 36.80
CA THR A 19 -14.30 -11.32 37.42
C THR A 19 -13.61 -12.54 38.06
N VAL A 20 -12.66 -13.15 37.35
CA VAL A 20 -11.85 -14.27 37.88
C VAL A 20 -11.01 -13.83 39.08
N ALA A 21 -10.37 -12.65 39.02
CA ALA A 21 -9.60 -12.11 40.13
C ALA A 21 -10.49 -11.86 41.38
N ALA A 22 -11.69 -11.29 41.19
CA ALA A 22 -12.66 -11.07 42.25
C ALA A 22 -13.14 -12.38 42.88
N VAL A 23 -13.39 -13.42 42.07
CA VAL A 23 -13.77 -14.76 42.55
C VAL A 23 -12.64 -15.41 43.34
N LEU A 24 -11.38 -15.30 42.89
CA LEU A 24 -10.21 -15.84 43.60
C LEU A 24 -9.96 -15.15 44.94
N LEU A 25 -10.18 -13.83 45.02
CA LEU A 25 -10.18 -13.06 46.27
C LEU A 25 -11.29 -13.54 47.21
N ARG A 26 -12.51 -13.70 46.70
CA ARG A 26 -13.69 -14.10 47.50
C ARG A 26 -13.60 -15.54 48.01
N LEU A 27 -12.90 -16.43 47.30
CA LEU A 27 -12.64 -17.81 47.73
C LEU A 27 -11.53 -17.94 48.80
N GLY A 28 -10.90 -16.84 49.21
CA GLY A 28 -9.86 -16.84 50.26
C GLY A 28 -8.60 -17.62 49.89
N LYS A 29 -8.42 -17.97 48.61
CA LYS A 29 -7.24 -18.70 48.10
C LYS A 29 -5.97 -17.86 48.09
N LEU A 30 -6.08 -16.54 48.22
CA LEU A 30 -4.97 -15.59 48.15
C LEU A 30 -4.46 -15.29 49.57
N ARG A 31 -3.77 -16.25 50.20
CA ARG A 31 -3.23 -16.11 51.56
C ARG A 31 -1.86 -15.42 51.64
N SER A 32 -1.23 -15.07 50.51
CA SER A 32 0.11 -14.47 50.49
C SER A 32 0.17 -13.20 49.63
N PRO A 33 1.04 -12.23 49.95
CA PRO A 33 1.18 -10.97 49.20
C PRO A 33 1.62 -11.20 47.74
N ARG A 34 2.41 -12.25 47.47
CA ARG A 34 2.75 -12.66 46.09
C ARG A 34 1.54 -13.14 45.30
N SER A 35 0.61 -13.82 45.98
CA SER A 35 -0.63 -14.31 45.38
C SER A 35 -1.60 -13.17 45.06
N ALA A 36 -1.66 -12.14 45.92
CA ALA A 36 -2.43 -10.93 45.67
C ALA A 36 -1.90 -10.13 44.46
N LEU A 37 -0.57 -10.01 44.33
CA LEU A 37 0.06 -9.40 43.15
C LEU A 37 -0.24 -10.18 41.86
N ALA A 38 -0.23 -11.50 41.89
CA ALA A 38 -0.59 -12.34 40.74
C ALA A 38 -2.08 -12.22 40.36
N ALA A 39 -2.96 -12.03 41.34
CA ALA A 39 -4.38 -11.79 41.09
C ALA A 39 -4.65 -10.39 40.50
N ALA A 40 -3.85 -9.38 40.89
CA ALA A 40 -3.95 -8.02 40.36
C ALA A 40 -3.48 -7.92 38.89
N SER A 41 -2.58 -8.81 38.44
CA SER A 41 -2.09 -8.81 37.06
C SER A 41 -2.95 -9.62 36.08
N LEU A 42 -3.84 -10.48 36.57
CA LEU A 42 -4.75 -11.31 35.77
C LEU A 42 -5.59 -10.54 34.73
N PRO A 43 -6.23 -9.40 35.08
CA PRO A 43 -7.00 -8.61 34.11
C PRO A 43 -6.13 -8.10 32.95
N PHE A 44 -4.90 -7.68 33.26
CA PHE A 44 -3.95 -7.18 32.27
C PHE A 44 -3.38 -8.32 31.41
N GLY A 45 -3.14 -9.50 31.99
CA GLY A 45 -2.75 -10.69 31.23
C GLY A 45 -3.85 -11.16 30.27
N CYS A 46 -5.11 -11.17 30.71
CA CYS A 46 -6.26 -11.51 29.86
C CYS A 46 -6.47 -10.49 28.74
N ALA A 47 -6.24 -9.20 28.99
CA ALA A 47 -6.32 -8.16 27.96
C ALA A 47 -5.11 -8.17 26.99
N ALA A 48 -3.94 -8.61 27.45
CA ALA A 48 -2.73 -8.68 26.63
C ALA A 48 -2.82 -9.77 25.54
N LEU A 49 -3.53 -10.88 25.80
CA LEU A 49 -3.71 -11.96 24.83
C LEU A 49 -4.37 -11.52 23.50
N PRO A 50 -5.53 -10.85 23.49
CA PRO A 50 -6.14 -10.36 22.25
C PRO A 50 -5.29 -9.27 21.57
N VAL A 51 -4.59 -8.43 22.33
CA VAL A 51 -3.65 -7.44 21.75
C VAL A 51 -2.47 -8.13 21.06
N LEU A 52 -1.90 -9.16 21.68
CA LEU A 52 -0.83 -9.96 21.11
C LEU A 52 -1.30 -10.70 19.86
N ALA A 53 -2.50 -11.28 19.89
CA ALA A 53 -3.11 -11.92 18.73
C ALA A 53 -3.30 -10.93 17.57
N LEU A 54 -3.74 -9.70 17.87
CA LEU A 54 -3.84 -8.64 16.87
C LEU A 54 -2.47 -8.26 16.30
N ALA A 55 -1.45 -8.13 17.13
CA ALA A 55 -0.09 -7.83 16.69
C ALA A 55 0.44 -8.93 15.76
N VAL A 56 0.26 -10.21 16.11
CA VAL A 56 0.65 -11.35 15.28
C VAL A 56 -0.14 -11.39 13.97
N LEU A 57 -1.45 -11.16 14.01
CA LEU A 57 -2.27 -11.08 12.79
C LEU A 57 -1.89 -9.90 11.91
N SER A 58 -1.52 -8.76 12.50
CA SER A 58 -1.03 -7.60 11.75
C SER A 58 0.34 -7.89 11.11
N LEU A 59 1.25 -8.53 11.84
CA LEU A 59 2.54 -8.99 11.32
C LEU A 59 2.36 -10.02 10.20
N ALA A 60 1.47 -10.99 10.38
CA ALA A 60 1.15 -11.99 9.37
C ALA A 60 0.50 -11.36 8.14
N ALA A 61 -0.41 -10.39 8.33
CA ALA A 61 -1.03 -9.65 7.23
C ALA A 61 0.00 -8.82 6.46
N SER A 62 0.98 -8.22 7.14
CA SER A 62 2.09 -7.50 6.50
C SER A 62 3.08 -8.45 5.80
N ALA A 63 3.36 -9.62 6.36
CA ALA A 63 4.28 -10.60 5.77
C ALA A 63 3.66 -11.41 4.60
N LEU A 64 2.34 -11.52 4.57
CA LEU A 64 1.57 -12.18 3.50
C LEU A 64 0.97 -11.19 2.49
N ALA A 65 1.19 -9.89 2.69
CA ALA A 65 0.78 -8.86 1.75
C ALA A 65 1.57 -9.03 0.44
N PRO A 66 0.91 -9.03 -0.73
CA PRO A 66 1.60 -9.01 -2.01
C PRO A 66 2.59 -7.83 -2.04
N ASP A 67 3.87 -8.13 -2.19
CA ASP A 67 4.97 -7.17 -2.05
C ASP A 67 5.05 -6.29 -3.30
N ASP A 68 4.95 -4.96 -3.14
CA ASP A 68 5.14 -3.99 -4.23
C ASP A 68 6.58 -4.06 -4.79
N ARG A 69 7.47 -4.60 -3.96
CA ARG A 69 8.85 -4.98 -4.30
C ARG A 69 8.91 -6.08 -5.35
N VAL A 70 7.94 -7.00 -5.38
CA VAL A 70 7.85 -8.05 -6.40
C VAL A 70 7.46 -7.45 -7.75
N LEU A 71 6.43 -6.59 -7.79
CA LEU A 71 6.09 -5.87 -9.02
C LEU A 71 7.27 -5.05 -9.53
N TYR A 72 7.94 -4.34 -8.64
CA TYR A 72 9.12 -3.55 -9.00
C TYR A 72 10.25 -4.42 -9.55
N ALA A 73 10.58 -5.52 -8.88
CA ALA A 73 11.61 -6.46 -9.33
C ALA A 73 11.24 -7.12 -10.67
N GLU A 74 9.96 -7.42 -10.91
CA GLU A 74 9.48 -7.96 -12.18
C GLU A 74 9.56 -6.95 -13.32
N LEU A 75 9.32 -5.66 -13.06
CA LEU A 75 9.35 -4.59 -14.07
C LEU A 75 10.77 -4.13 -14.40
N MET A 76 11.66 -4.11 -13.40
CA MET A 76 13.00 -3.51 -13.54
C MET A 76 14.13 -4.53 -13.58
N GLY A 77 13.86 -5.79 -13.24
CA GLY A 77 14.81 -6.90 -13.20
C GLY A 77 15.66 -6.95 -11.91
N PRO A 78 16.55 -7.95 -11.79
CA PRO A 78 17.47 -8.06 -10.66
C PRO A 78 18.55 -6.98 -10.80
N GLY A 79 18.55 -5.95 -9.94
CA GLY A 79 19.63 -4.96 -9.96
C GLY A 79 19.36 -3.58 -9.40
N PRO A 80 18.17 -2.96 -9.55
CA PRO A 80 17.93 -1.68 -8.93
C PRO A 80 17.40 -1.92 -7.51
N VAL A 81 18.15 -1.49 -6.50
CA VAL A 81 17.61 -1.33 -5.15
C VAL A 81 16.61 -0.17 -5.22
N PRO A 82 15.40 -0.31 -4.65
CA PRO A 82 14.46 0.78 -4.62
C PRO A 82 15.02 1.97 -3.85
N ASP A 83 15.47 2.99 -4.58
CA ASP A 83 15.91 4.25 -4.00
C ASP A 83 14.68 5.14 -3.76
N ARG A 84 14.57 5.71 -2.55
CA ARG A 84 13.43 6.54 -2.14
C ARG A 84 13.26 7.77 -3.03
N ASP A 85 14.35 8.21 -3.64
CA ASP A 85 14.35 9.38 -4.51
C ASP A 85 13.89 9.06 -5.94
N ARG A 86 13.82 7.77 -6.30
CA ARG A 86 13.42 7.31 -7.65
C ARG A 86 12.04 6.68 -7.69
N MET A 87 11.47 6.40 -6.52
CA MET A 87 10.19 5.73 -6.39
C MET A 87 9.31 6.23 -5.26
N LEU A 88 8.09 6.55 -5.65
CA LEU A 88 6.98 6.76 -4.73
C LEU A 88 6.04 5.56 -4.90
N PHE A 89 5.95 4.76 -3.84
CA PHE A 89 5.03 3.64 -3.72
C PHE A 89 3.87 4.09 -2.87
N GLU A 90 2.65 3.89 -3.34
CA GLU A 90 1.50 3.90 -2.45
C GLU A 90 0.55 2.76 -2.76
N ASP A 91 0.16 2.08 -1.68
CA ASP A 91 -0.77 0.98 -1.68
C ASP A 91 -2.18 1.45 -1.44
N PHE A 92 -3.08 1.15 -2.37
CA PHE A 92 -4.47 1.54 -2.23
C PHE A 92 -5.44 0.36 -2.32
N GLY A 93 -6.37 0.31 -1.37
CA GLY A 93 -7.38 -0.73 -1.23
C GLY A 93 -7.19 -1.60 0.02
N GLN A 94 -8.15 -2.49 0.30
CA GLN A 94 -8.03 -3.54 1.33
C GLN A 94 -8.28 -4.91 0.67
N GLY A 95 -7.47 -5.91 1.02
CA GLY A 95 -7.68 -7.29 0.58
C GLY A 95 -7.34 -7.56 -0.88
N ARG A 96 -8.16 -8.39 -1.56
CA ARG A 96 -7.93 -8.89 -2.93
C ARG A 96 -8.06 -7.83 -4.03
N ASP A 97 -8.70 -6.70 -3.75
CA ASP A 97 -8.87 -5.58 -4.71
C ASP A 97 -7.76 -4.52 -4.60
N ARG A 98 -6.60 -4.88 -4.01
CA ARG A 98 -5.45 -3.99 -3.85
C ARG A 98 -4.88 -3.61 -5.20
N GLU A 99 -4.71 -2.31 -5.38
CA GLU A 99 -4.11 -1.71 -6.56
C GLU A 99 -2.81 -1.04 -6.15
N VAL A 100 -1.71 -1.47 -6.76
CA VAL A 100 -0.36 -0.95 -6.53
C VAL A 100 -0.12 0.18 -7.53
N LEU A 101 0.24 1.34 -7.00
CA LEU A 101 0.43 2.56 -7.76
C LEU A 101 1.89 3.00 -7.59
N LEU A 102 2.67 2.97 -8.68
CA LEU A 102 4.09 3.31 -8.71
C LEU A 102 4.35 4.52 -9.59
N ARG A 103 5.24 5.40 -9.14
CA ARG A 103 5.95 6.34 -10.00
C ARG A 103 7.42 5.93 -10.08
N LEU A 104 7.95 5.84 -11.29
CA LEU A 104 9.33 5.47 -11.60
C LEU A 104 10.00 6.60 -12.41
N ASP A 105 11.15 7.07 -11.96
CA ASP A 105 12.02 7.92 -12.78
C ASP A 105 12.96 7.03 -13.62
N ALA A 106 12.43 6.49 -14.72
CA ALA A 106 13.09 5.47 -15.52
C ALA A 106 14.13 6.04 -16.52
N THR A 107 15.29 5.42 -16.60
CA THR A 107 16.30 5.67 -17.63
C THR A 107 15.80 5.25 -19.02
N PRO A 108 16.42 5.74 -20.13
CA PRO A 108 16.07 5.29 -21.47
C PRO A 108 16.13 3.76 -21.67
N ALA A 109 17.11 3.09 -21.08
CA ALA A 109 17.25 1.64 -21.17
C ALA A 109 16.15 0.89 -20.38
N GLU A 110 15.73 1.40 -19.23
CA GLU A 110 14.62 0.85 -18.45
C GLU A 110 13.28 1.05 -19.18
N ARG A 111 13.06 2.20 -19.80
CA ARG A 111 11.87 2.41 -20.65
C ARG A 111 11.83 1.44 -21.82
N GLY A 112 12.95 1.19 -22.48
CA GLY A 112 13.04 0.19 -23.54
C GLY A 112 12.62 -1.21 -23.07
N ARG A 113 13.04 -1.59 -21.86
CA ARG A 113 12.61 -2.85 -21.22
C ARG A 113 11.12 -2.88 -20.89
N LEU A 114 10.59 -1.79 -20.31
CA LEU A 114 9.17 -1.68 -20.01
C LEU A 114 8.32 -1.76 -21.29
N MET A 115 8.75 -1.14 -22.39
CA MET A 115 8.07 -1.23 -23.69
C MET A 115 8.15 -2.62 -24.33
N ALA A 116 9.12 -3.45 -23.92
CA ALA A 116 9.30 -4.82 -24.39
C ALA A 116 8.57 -5.85 -23.52
N LEU A 117 7.75 -5.42 -22.55
CA LEU A 117 7.00 -6.34 -21.70
C LEU A 117 6.02 -7.18 -22.54
N PRO A 118 5.95 -8.50 -22.29
CA PRO A 118 5.07 -9.39 -23.02
C PRO A 118 3.60 -9.03 -22.78
N GLY A 119 2.82 -8.94 -23.86
CA GLY A 119 1.40 -8.59 -23.81
C GLY A 119 1.12 -7.11 -23.62
N LEU A 120 2.14 -6.25 -23.62
CA LEU A 120 1.96 -4.81 -23.53
C LEU A 120 1.41 -4.24 -24.84
N ALA A 121 0.23 -3.63 -24.79
CA ALA A 121 -0.44 -3.02 -25.93
C ALA A 121 -0.93 -1.60 -25.59
N PRO A 122 -1.09 -0.70 -26.59
CA PRO A 122 -1.69 0.60 -26.36
C PRO A 122 -3.07 0.48 -25.72
N ALA A 123 -3.30 1.19 -24.62
CA ALA A 123 -4.57 1.20 -23.92
C ALA A 123 -5.53 2.21 -24.55
N THR A 124 -6.82 1.87 -24.60
CA THR A 124 -7.89 2.79 -25.01
C THR A 124 -8.23 3.84 -23.94
N MET A 125 -7.65 3.70 -22.75
CA MET A 125 -7.91 4.61 -21.63
C MET A 125 -7.25 5.97 -21.86
N THR A 126 -8.00 7.04 -21.61
CA THR A 126 -7.47 8.40 -21.75
C THR A 126 -6.52 8.77 -20.59
N PRO A 127 -5.54 9.64 -20.83
CA PRO A 127 -4.73 10.28 -19.78
C PRO A 127 -5.52 10.79 -18.58
N ALA A 128 -6.63 11.49 -18.84
CA ALA A 128 -7.48 12.05 -17.80
C ALA A 128 -8.17 10.96 -16.97
N ALA A 129 -8.60 9.85 -17.61
CA ALA A 129 -9.18 8.72 -16.90
C ALA A 129 -8.14 8.00 -16.02
N PHE A 130 -6.91 7.83 -16.52
CA PHE A 130 -5.80 7.27 -15.75
C PHE A 130 -5.49 8.12 -14.50
N ALA A 131 -5.33 9.43 -14.68
CA ALA A 131 -5.07 10.36 -13.59
C ALA A 131 -6.22 10.39 -12.56
N LYS A 132 -7.47 10.45 -13.03
CA LYS A 132 -8.66 10.45 -12.15
C LYS A 132 -8.77 9.17 -11.33
N ARG A 133 -8.35 8.02 -11.89
CA ARG A 133 -8.31 6.74 -11.15
C ARG A 133 -7.33 6.82 -9.99
N GLY A 134 -6.11 7.31 -10.23
CA GLY A 134 -5.11 7.52 -9.17
C GLY A 134 -5.63 8.49 -8.09
N ALA A 135 -6.17 9.64 -8.50
CA ALA A 135 -6.71 10.65 -7.58
C ALA A 135 -7.83 10.10 -6.69
N ARG A 136 -8.76 9.30 -7.25
CA ARG A 136 -9.84 8.63 -6.49
C ARG A 136 -9.35 7.66 -5.43
N ARG A 137 -8.11 7.18 -5.53
CA ARG A 137 -7.53 6.27 -4.56
C ARG A 137 -6.88 6.99 -3.38
N GLY A 138 -6.57 8.29 -3.48
CA GLY A 138 -5.98 9.08 -2.38
C GLY A 138 -4.67 9.78 -2.75
N LEU A 139 -4.17 9.53 -3.96
CA LEU A 139 -2.93 10.12 -4.48
C LEU A 139 -3.01 11.63 -4.83
N GLY A 140 -4.17 12.27 -4.66
CA GLY A 140 -4.34 13.70 -4.96
C GLY A 140 -3.86 14.12 -6.36
N SER A 141 -3.29 15.32 -6.45
CA SER A 141 -2.76 15.94 -7.68
C SER A 141 -1.30 15.59 -7.99
N TRP A 142 -0.58 14.94 -7.06
CA TRP A 142 0.85 14.66 -7.19
C TRP A 142 1.16 13.40 -8.01
N TRP A 143 0.19 12.50 -8.17
CA TRP A 143 0.36 11.29 -8.98
C TRP A 143 0.53 11.59 -10.45
N MET A 144 -0.42 12.30 -11.04
CA MET A 144 -0.40 12.62 -12.44
C MET A 144 -1.36 13.77 -12.67
N SER A 145 -0.84 14.94 -13.00
CA SER A 145 -1.64 16.07 -13.40
C SER A 145 -1.68 16.10 -14.93
N PRO A 146 -2.79 15.68 -15.57
CA PRO A 146 -2.95 15.86 -17.01
C PRO A 146 -2.97 17.36 -17.25
N SER A 147 -1.96 17.87 -17.95
CA SER A 147 -1.86 19.30 -18.20
C SER A 147 -3.08 19.76 -19.01
N PRO A 148 -3.79 20.83 -18.60
CA PRO A 148 -4.78 21.45 -19.47
C PRO A 148 -4.07 21.95 -20.72
N ALA A 149 -4.57 21.56 -21.89
CA ALA A 149 -3.95 21.79 -23.19
C ALA A 149 -3.38 23.21 -23.36
N ALA A 150 -2.14 23.30 -23.86
CA ALA A 150 -1.40 24.41 -24.52
C ALA A 150 -1.51 25.87 -24.00
N THR A 151 -2.36 26.17 -23.03
CA THR A 151 -2.76 27.56 -22.71
C THR A 151 -2.13 28.05 -21.41
N THR A 152 -1.48 27.17 -20.64
CA THR A 152 -0.84 27.52 -19.37
C THR A 152 0.65 27.82 -19.59
N PRO A 153 1.14 29.00 -19.18
CA PRO A 153 2.54 29.40 -19.38
C PRO A 153 3.49 28.40 -18.72
N ALA A 154 4.58 28.10 -19.44
CA ALA A 154 5.51 27.02 -19.10
C ALA A 154 6.31 27.22 -17.80
N THR A 155 6.16 28.39 -17.18
CA THR A 155 6.80 28.81 -15.92
C THR A 155 5.97 28.48 -14.68
N ALA A 156 4.68 28.17 -14.81
CA ALA A 156 3.82 27.75 -13.71
C ALA A 156 3.75 26.22 -13.51
N ARG A 157 4.50 25.46 -14.34
CA ARG A 157 4.47 24.00 -14.34
C ARG A 157 5.39 23.43 -13.26
N SER A 158 4.84 22.56 -12.43
CA SER A 158 5.63 21.70 -11.55
C SER A 158 6.24 20.60 -12.43
N SER A 159 7.57 20.61 -12.61
CA SER A 159 8.29 19.67 -13.48
C SER A 159 8.12 18.21 -13.08
N PHE A 160 7.67 17.94 -11.85
CA PHE A 160 7.57 16.59 -11.33
C PHE A 160 6.20 15.94 -11.56
N THR A 161 5.17 16.66 -11.99
CA THR A 161 3.78 16.13 -11.99
C THR A 161 3.03 16.31 -13.31
N ASP A 162 3.52 17.16 -14.20
CA ASP A 162 2.81 17.56 -15.41
C ASP A 162 3.17 16.65 -16.59
N CYS A 163 2.23 15.79 -16.97
CA CYS A 163 2.38 14.92 -18.12
C CYS A 163 1.50 15.44 -19.27
N LEU A 164 2.13 16.02 -20.30
CA LEU A 164 1.44 16.72 -21.40
C LEU A 164 0.68 15.76 -22.34
N SER A 165 1.22 14.56 -22.59
CA SER A 165 0.58 13.53 -23.41
C SER A 165 1.15 12.16 -23.09
N PRO A 166 0.61 11.49 -22.06
CA PRO A 166 1.07 10.16 -21.68
C PRO A 166 0.59 9.14 -22.69
N ALA A 167 1.52 8.31 -23.17
CA ALA A 167 1.16 7.08 -23.86
C ALA A 167 0.87 6.00 -22.81
N ILE A 168 -0.38 5.53 -22.77
CA ILE A 168 -0.81 4.51 -21.81
C ILE A 168 -0.81 3.16 -22.52
N TYR A 169 -0.20 2.18 -21.87
CA TYR A 169 -0.16 0.80 -22.30
C TYR A 169 -0.80 -0.09 -21.23
N ALA A 170 -1.35 -1.22 -21.64
CA ALA A 170 -1.92 -2.23 -20.77
C ALA A 170 -1.34 -3.61 -21.09
N ALA A 171 -1.14 -4.42 -20.05
CA ALA A 171 -0.75 -5.82 -20.15
C ALA A 171 -1.58 -6.63 -19.14
N ASP A 172 -2.73 -7.12 -19.58
CA ASP A 172 -3.57 -7.97 -18.74
C ASP A 172 -2.95 -9.37 -18.64
N GLY A 173 -2.83 -9.90 -17.44
CA GLY A 173 -2.28 -11.23 -17.19
C GLY A 173 -0.76 -11.32 -17.07
N TYR A 174 -0.02 -10.20 -17.18
CA TYR A 174 1.44 -10.19 -16.99
C TYR A 174 1.80 -10.77 -15.61
N ASN A 175 2.57 -11.86 -15.54
CA ASN A 175 3.00 -12.50 -14.28
C ASN A 175 1.91 -12.69 -13.20
N GLY A 176 0.65 -12.92 -13.61
CA GLY A 176 -0.48 -13.08 -12.69
C GLY A 176 -1.09 -11.78 -12.16
N TRP A 177 -0.64 -10.63 -12.66
CA TRP A 177 -1.35 -9.35 -12.53
C TRP A 177 -2.59 -9.38 -13.41
N HIS A 178 -3.77 -9.17 -12.82
CA HIS A 178 -5.02 -9.09 -13.57
C HIS A 178 -4.95 -7.94 -14.59
N GLU A 179 -4.34 -6.84 -14.16
CA GLU A 179 -4.37 -5.58 -14.87
C GLU A 179 -3.07 -4.87 -14.56
N LEU A 180 -2.24 -4.65 -15.57
CA LEU A 180 -1.04 -3.82 -15.48
C LEU A 180 -1.19 -2.69 -16.49
N ARG A 181 -1.07 -1.45 -16.04
CA ARG A 181 -1.10 -0.27 -16.92
C ARG A 181 0.11 0.60 -16.67
N ILE A 182 0.71 1.05 -17.76
CA ILE A 182 1.94 1.85 -17.72
C ILE A 182 1.70 3.11 -18.54
N ALA A 183 1.81 4.27 -17.90
CA ALA A 183 1.77 5.57 -18.56
C ALA A 183 3.18 6.13 -18.66
N PHE A 184 3.65 6.35 -19.89
CA PHE A 184 4.95 6.97 -20.15
C PHE A 184 4.77 8.46 -20.36
N CYS A 185 5.47 9.25 -19.55
CA CYS A 185 5.47 10.70 -19.65
C CYS A 185 6.78 11.20 -20.26
N ALA A 186 6.69 11.91 -21.38
CA ALA A 186 7.81 12.66 -21.92
C ALA A 186 7.94 13.96 -21.10
N ASP A 187 9.00 14.08 -20.30
CA ASP A 187 9.41 15.38 -19.75
C ASP A 187 10.39 16.03 -20.74
N ASP A 188 10.05 17.24 -21.18
CA ASP A 188 10.73 17.96 -22.26
C ASP A 188 12.00 18.69 -21.76
N ARG A 189 12.20 18.79 -20.44
CA ARG A 189 13.23 19.68 -19.86
C ARG A 189 14.39 19.00 -19.17
N THR A 190 14.18 17.83 -18.58
CA THR A 190 15.20 17.18 -17.74
C THR A 190 15.80 15.92 -18.37
N GLY A 191 15.24 15.44 -19.48
CA GLY A 191 15.57 14.13 -20.05
C GLY A 191 15.16 12.95 -19.16
N ARG A 192 14.55 13.21 -17.99
CA ARG A 192 14.01 12.18 -17.09
C ARG A 192 12.52 12.03 -17.37
N ALA A 193 12.18 10.96 -18.08
CA ALA A 193 10.80 10.61 -18.37
C ALA A 193 10.22 9.85 -17.17
N ALA A 194 9.24 10.43 -16.49
CA ALA A 194 8.50 9.72 -15.45
C ALA A 194 7.64 8.62 -16.07
N VAL A 195 7.55 7.48 -15.38
CA VAL A 195 6.69 6.36 -15.75
C VAL A 195 5.76 6.08 -14.58
N PHE A 196 4.46 6.02 -14.86
CA PHE A 196 3.45 5.72 -13.85
C PHE A 196 2.87 4.34 -14.10
N VAL A 197 2.86 3.49 -13.08
CA VAL A 197 2.39 2.11 -13.19
C VAL A 197 1.21 1.92 -12.26
N ALA A 198 0.10 1.41 -12.79
CA ALA A 198 -1.04 0.97 -12.01
C ALA A 198 -1.25 -0.52 -12.22
N ALA A 199 -1.15 -1.31 -11.15
CA ALA A 199 -1.24 -2.77 -11.23
C ALA A 199 -2.23 -3.33 -10.22
N ARG A 200 -2.99 -4.36 -10.61
CA ARG A 200 -3.94 -5.06 -9.74
C ARG A 200 -3.75 -6.56 -9.84
N ARG A 201 -3.68 -7.24 -8.70
CA ARG A 201 -3.59 -8.71 -8.61
C ARG A 201 -4.99 -9.30 -8.32
N ARG A 202 -5.21 -10.57 -8.69
CA ARG A 202 -6.44 -11.31 -8.34
C ARG A 202 -6.42 -11.81 -6.89
#